data_AF-A0A1F8N583-F1
#
_entry.id   AF-A0A1F8N583-F1
#
_cell.length_a   1.000
_cell.length_b   1.000
_cell.length_c   1.000
_cell.angle_alpha   90.00
_cell.angle_beta   90.00
_cell.angle_gamma   90.00
#
_symmetry.space_group_name_H-M   'P 1'
#
loop_
_entity.id
_entity.type
_entity.pdbx_description
1 polymer ?
#
loop_
_entity_poly.entity_id
_entity_poly.type
_entity_poly.pdbx_seq_one_letter_code
_entity_poly.pdbx_strand_id
1 'polypeptide(L)'
;MGNHIFLVSQENFRKCLEYGVYGGISHPFERTNSEIIAGFEAIGPGDFIFFYVRNVGVYGIWKAQGRPFFDEADIWGRADQTYPYRVCFEPTIRQFPRPIALSDILDLRDKGKIWTFDLGTFTKKSHQPITTEESKELIRLLLRNNPIFYPVGQVPEPYSSNGVELPLKLETDKKGQIKIEGYLNGWFMRAFAHGRLKDIIGEYHDFLNHVPTSFNTVMDVFLTHITTVDSVDILHKFTCVELKTGLCTEGDLNQIVKYENWLVRKIASGDSEMVQSMLVAFDFQDKVLEYVRKRKLIEEKTVRLLKYRVIKEQDDIVLAEVEC
;
A
#
# COMPACT_ATOMS: atom_id res chain seq x y z
N MET A 1 2.03 7.49 9.64
CA MET A 1 3.23 6.64 9.54
C MET A 1 2.77 5.33 8.96
N GLY A 2 3.30 4.93 7.81
CA GLY A 2 2.98 3.69 7.12
C GLY A 2 3.53 2.46 7.85
N ASN A 3 2.96 1.31 7.52
CA ASN A 3 3.34 0.01 8.08
C ASN A 3 3.47 -1.01 6.95
N HIS A 4 4.59 -1.70 6.88
CA HIS A 4 4.95 -2.53 5.73
C HIS A 4 5.52 -3.88 6.16
N ILE A 5 5.08 -4.95 5.53
CA ILE A 5 5.65 -6.29 5.69
C ILE A 5 6.42 -6.64 4.41
N PHE A 6 7.72 -6.90 4.57
CA PHE A 6 8.58 -7.38 3.51
C PHE A 6 8.75 -8.90 3.57
N LEU A 7 8.57 -9.54 2.42
CA LEU A 7 8.81 -10.96 2.24
C LEU A 7 10.28 -11.20 1.92
N VAL A 8 10.90 -12.12 2.62
CA VAL A 8 12.32 -12.44 2.40
C VAL A 8 12.62 -13.90 2.69
N SER A 9 13.65 -14.45 2.02
CA SER A 9 14.23 -15.75 2.39
C SER A 9 15.07 -15.62 3.67
N GLN A 10 15.35 -16.73 4.36
CA GLN A 10 16.24 -16.69 5.52
C GLN A 10 17.64 -16.19 5.19
N GLU A 11 18.16 -16.52 4.01
CA GLU A 11 19.47 -16.09 3.53
C GLU A 11 19.49 -14.57 3.27
N ASN A 12 18.56 -14.07 2.45
CA ASN A 12 18.49 -12.65 2.15
C ASN A 12 18.14 -11.82 3.38
N PHE A 13 17.44 -12.38 4.37
CA PHE A 13 17.12 -11.67 5.61
C PHE A 13 18.41 -11.30 6.36
N ARG A 14 19.38 -12.21 6.44
CA ARG A 14 20.68 -11.91 7.09
C ARG A 14 21.39 -10.75 6.40
N LYS A 15 21.44 -10.78 5.07
CA LYS A 15 21.97 -9.69 4.23
C LYS A 15 21.23 -8.37 4.48
N CYS A 16 19.89 -8.40 4.56
CA CYS A 16 19.11 -7.20 4.85
C CYS A 16 19.49 -6.59 6.21
N LEU A 17 19.72 -7.41 7.23
CA LEU A 17 20.12 -6.94 8.56
C LEU A 17 21.57 -6.46 8.63
N GLU A 18 22.47 -7.09 7.88
CA GLU A 18 23.88 -6.68 7.75
C GLU A 18 24.01 -5.29 7.12
N TYR A 19 23.27 -5.06 6.03
CA TYR A 19 23.35 -3.81 5.28
C TYR A 19 22.30 -2.75 5.68
N GLY A 20 21.26 -3.13 6.42
CA GLY A 20 20.14 -2.22 6.73
C GLY A 20 19.38 -1.78 5.47
N VAL A 21 19.22 -2.68 4.49
CA VAL A 21 18.51 -2.40 3.23
C VAL A 21 17.68 -3.60 2.79
N TYR A 22 16.47 -3.32 2.31
CA TYR A 22 15.63 -4.31 1.65
C TYR A 22 15.55 -4.00 0.17
N GLY A 23 15.48 -5.03 -0.67
CA GLY A 23 15.26 -4.91 -2.10
C GLY A 23 14.08 -5.75 -2.57
N GLY A 24 13.19 -5.14 -3.34
CA GLY A 24 12.06 -5.81 -4.00
C GLY A 24 12.50 -6.51 -5.28
N ILE A 25 11.84 -7.62 -5.62
CA ILE A 25 12.13 -8.41 -6.82
C ILE A 25 11.95 -7.57 -8.11
N SER A 26 12.80 -7.79 -9.12
CA SER A 26 12.57 -7.38 -10.50
C SER A 26 11.97 -8.51 -11.33
N HIS A 27 11.19 -8.16 -12.35
CA HIS A 27 10.57 -9.10 -13.28
C HIS A 27 10.89 -8.71 -14.73
N PRO A 28 10.95 -9.68 -15.67
CA PRO A 28 11.06 -9.36 -17.10
C PRO A 28 9.87 -8.57 -17.68
N PHE A 29 8.73 -8.51 -16.98
CA PHE A 29 7.54 -7.84 -17.44
C PHE A 29 7.40 -6.48 -16.75
N GLU A 30 7.41 -5.40 -17.54
CA GLU A 30 7.28 -4.04 -17.03
C GLU A 30 5.99 -3.83 -16.23
N ARG A 31 4.88 -4.44 -16.65
CA ARG A 31 3.62 -4.37 -15.90
C ARG A 31 3.79 -4.86 -14.45
N THR A 32 4.46 -5.98 -14.24
CA THR A 32 4.72 -6.51 -12.90
C THR A 32 5.65 -5.58 -12.11
N ASN A 33 6.70 -5.06 -12.74
CA ASN A 33 7.58 -4.08 -12.10
C ASN A 33 6.83 -2.82 -11.67
N SER A 34 5.92 -2.29 -12.50
CA SER A 34 5.14 -1.10 -12.19
C SER A 34 4.27 -1.27 -10.93
N GLU A 35 3.73 -2.48 -10.69
CA GLU A 35 2.98 -2.79 -9.48
C GLU A 35 3.88 -2.92 -8.24
N ILE A 36 5.12 -3.41 -8.41
CA ILE A 36 6.11 -3.48 -7.32
C ILE A 36 6.57 -2.09 -6.94
N ILE A 37 6.92 -1.27 -7.94
CA ILE A 37 7.26 0.15 -7.77
C ILE A 37 6.12 0.84 -7.03
N ALA A 38 4.87 0.63 -7.45
CA ALA A 38 3.73 1.25 -6.79
C ALA A 38 3.63 0.93 -5.30
N GLY A 39 3.89 -0.33 -4.90
CA GLY A 39 3.96 -0.70 -3.48
C GLY A 39 5.06 0.08 -2.74
N PHE A 40 6.24 0.17 -3.32
CA PHE A 40 7.35 0.89 -2.69
C PHE A 40 7.08 2.40 -2.59
N GLU A 41 6.50 3.04 -3.61
CA GLU A 41 6.18 4.48 -3.62
C GLU A 41 5.36 4.98 -2.41
N ALA A 42 4.66 4.06 -1.72
CA ALA A 42 3.92 4.36 -0.50
C ALA A 42 4.82 4.57 0.73
N ILE A 43 6.07 4.09 0.70
CA ILE A 43 6.98 4.06 1.84
C ILE A 43 7.63 5.44 2.03
N GLY A 44 7.50 5.98 3.24
CA GLY A 44 8.11 7.23 3.67
C GLY A 44 9.10 7.06 4.83
N PRO A 45 9.96 8.07 5.08
CA PRO A 45 10.84 8.08 6.24
C PRO A 45 10.05 7.94 7.55
N GLY A 46 10.53 7.07 8.43
CA GLY A 46 9.92 6.78 9.73
C GLY A 46 8.90 5.65 9.71
N ASP A 47 8.44 5.19 8.55
CA ASP A 47 7.47 4.10 8.43
C ASP A 47 7.99 2.80 9.05
N PHE A 48 7.09 2.03 9.67
CA PHE A 48 7.45 0.77 10.29
C PHE A 48 7.58 -0.36 9.27
N ILE A 49 8.65 -1.13 9.42
CA ILE A 49 8.98 -2.28 8.59
C ILE A 49 8.99 -3.53 9.46
N PHE A 50 8.30 -4.55 8.98
CA PHE A 50 8.32 -5.91 9.48
C PHE A 50 8.87 -6.85 8.41
N PHE A 51 9.48 -7.96 8.80
CA PHE A 51 9.95 -8.97 7.86
C PHE A 51 9.20 -10.28 8.04
N TYR A 52 8.43 -10.69 7.03
CA TYR A 52 7.99 -12.07 6.95
C TYR A 52 9.10 -12.93 6.32
N VAL A 53 9.78 -13.69 7.17
CA VAL A 53 10.83 -14.62 6.76
C VAL A 53 10.18 -15.96 6.44
N ARG A 54 10.29 -16.39 5.17
CA ARG A 54 9.59 -17.58 4.64
C ARG A 54 9.81 -18.81 5.53
N ASN A 55 8.71 -19.48 5.87
CA ASN A 55 8.67 -20.68 6.72
C ASN A 55 9.22 -20.50 8.14
N VAL A 56 9.37 -19.25 8.60
CA VAL A 56 9.84 -18.94 9.96
C VAL A 56 8.80 -18.11 10.71
N GLY A 57 8.42 -16.95 10.19
CA GLY A 57 7.50 -16.05 10.87
C GLY A 57 7.78 -14.58 10.60
N VAL A 58 7.04 -13.71 11.29
CA VAL A 58 7.19 -12.25 11.18
C VAL A 58 8.15 -11.74 12.25
N TYR A 59 9.28 -11.19 11.83
CA TYR A 59 10.27 -10.55 12.70
C TYR A 59 9.98 -9.07 12.91
N GLY A 60 10.73 -8.52 13.88
CA GLY A 60 10.57 -7.24 14.57
C GLY A 60 10.34 -5.97 13.75
N ILE A 61 10.57 -4.84 14.42
CA ILE A 61 10.19 -3.52 13.92
C ILE A 61 11.47 -2.76 13.57
N TRP A 62 11.57 -2.33 12.33
CA TRP A 62 12.55 -1.38 11.82
C TRP A 62 11.84 -0.10 11.39
N LYS A 63 12.59 0.98 11.21
CA LYS A 63 12.08 2.21 10.58
C LYS A 63 12.73 2.42 9.22
N ALA A 64 11.95 2.81 8.22
CA ALA A 64 12.48 3.30 6.96
C ALA A 64 13.30 4.58 7.22
N GLN A 65 14.55 4.63 6.75
CA GLN A 65 15.42 5.80 6.90
C GLN A 65 15.15 6.88 5.86
N GLY A 66 14.63 6.48 4.70
CA GLY A 66 14.46 7.36 3.56
C GLY A 66 13.37 6.85 2.63
N ARG A 67 13.17 7.58 1.52
CA ARG A 67 12.33 7.11 0.42
C ARG A 67 13.00 5.94 -0.31
N PRO A 68 12.22 5.07 -0.95
CA PRO A 68 12.77 4.06 -1.83
C PRO A 68 13.56 4.64 -3.00
N PHE A 69 14.49 3.85 -3.50
CA PHE A 69 15.40 4.22 -4.59
C PHE A 69 15.70 3.02 -5.48
N PHE A 70 16.24 3.27 -6.67
CA PHE A 70 16.62 2.25 -7.64
C PHE A 70 18.14 2.00 -7.62
N ASP A 71 18.55 0.76 -7.42
CA ASP A 71 19.98 0.40 -7.43
C ASP A 71 20.16 -1.09 -7.77
N GLU A 72 21.08 -1.41 -8.69
CA GLU A 72 21.33 -2.78 -9.14
C GLU A 72 22.60 -3.40 -8.54
N ALA A 73 23.32 -2.70 -7.65
CA ALA A 73 24.56 -3.20 -7.06
C ALA A 73 24.35 -4.57 -6.38
N ASP A 74 25.12 -5.59 -6.76
CA ASP A 74 24.91 -6.95 -6.26
C ASP A 74 25.44 -7.13 -4.83
N ILE A 75 24.55 -6.96 -3.84
CA ILE A 75 24.84 -7.23 -2.42
C ILE A 75 24.31 -8.58 -1.95
N TRP A 76 23.42 -9.21 -2.71
CA TRP A 76 22.81 -10.50 -2.38
C TRP A 76 23.55 -11.70 -2.99
N GLY A 77 24.43 -11.50 -3.97
CA GLY A 77 25.22 -12.56 -4.62
C GLY A 77 24.35 -13.49 -5.47
N ARG A 78 23.29 -12.96 -6.08
CA ARG A 78 22.26 -13.74 -6.79
C ARG A 78 22.31 -13.46 -8.28
N ALA A 79 22.65 -14.47 -9.08
CA ALA A 79 22.72 -14.35 -10.53
C ALA A 79 21.36 -14.09 -11.22
N ASP A 80 20.26 -14.48 -10.56
CA ASP A 80 18.89 -14.38 -11.10
C ASP A 80 18.15 -13.13 -10.65
N GLN A 81 18.66 -12.39 -9.67
CA GLN A 81 17.93 -11.27 -9.07
C GLN A 81 18.85 -10.26 -8.37
N THR A 82 18.75 -8.99 -8.76
CA THR A 82 19.51 -7.86 -8.18
C THR A 82 18.75 -7.10 -7.09
N TYR A 83 17.44 -7.35 -6.97
CA TYR A 83 16.52 -6.71 -6.04
C TYR A 83 16.58 -5.17 -6.09
N PRO A 84 16.23 -4.56 -7.23
CA PRO A 84 16.66 -3.20 -7.51
C PRO A 84 15.82 -2.09 -6.86
N TYR A 85 14.60 -2.42 -6.44
CA TYR A 85 13.72 -1.45 -5.77
C TYR A 85 14.02 -1.48 -4.28
N ARG A 86 14.81 -0.54 -3.79
CA ARG A 86 15.41 -0.62 -2.46
C ARG A 86 14.86 0.40 -1.49
N VAL A 87 14.93 0.06 -0.20
CA VAL A 87 14.68 0.99 0.90
C VAL A 87 15.63 0.68 2.05
N CYS A 88 16.33 1.71 2.52
CA CYS A 88 17.18 1.61 3.71
C CYS A 88 16.33 1.69 4.97
N PHE A 89 16.72 0.94 5.99
CA PHE A 89 16.02 0.86 7.26
C PHE A 89 16.99 0.72 8.43
N GLU A 90 16.53 1.12 9.61
CA GLU A 90 17.31 1.04 10.84
C GLU A 90 16.56 0.29 11.95
N PRO A 91 17.29 -0.44 12.81
CA PRO A 91 16.71 -1.01 14.02
C PRO A 91 16.06 0.07 14.88
N THR A 92 14.84 -0.19 15.36
CA THR A 92 14.15 0.74 16.26
C THR A 92 13.64 0.03 17.51
N ILE A 93 13.35 0.80 18.56
CA ILE A 93 12.70 0.37 19.81
C ILE A 93 13.55 -0.61 20.63
N ARG A 94 13.70 -1.85 20.16
CA ARG A 94 14.42 -2.97 20.81
C ARG A 94 14.59 -4.16 19.86
N GLN A 95 15.40 -5.13 20.24
CA GLN A 95 15.52 -6.38 19.48
C GLN A 95 14.33 -7.31 19.73
N PHE A 96 13.91 -8.01 18.68
CA PHE A 96 12.84 -9.02 18.71
C PHE A 96 13.35 -10.36 18.15
N PRO A 97 14.20 -11.10 18.90
CA PRO A 97 14.80 -12.34 18.42
C PRO A 97 13.79 -13.47 18.18
N ARG A 98 12.62 -13.45 18.84
CA ARG A 98 11.55 -14.44 18.64
C ARG A 98 10.48 -13.88 17.70
N PRO A 99 10.27 -14.45 16.50
CA PRO A 99 9.28 -13.96 15.55
C PRO A 99 7.85 -14.28 16.02
N ILE A 100 6.87 -13.69 15.35
CA ILE A 100 5.47 -14.11 15.39
C ILE A 100 5.33 -15.38 14.55
N ALA A 101 4.78 -16.44 15.12
CA ALA A 101 4.51 -17.67 14.39
C ALA A 101 3.36 -17.47 13.38
N LEU A 102 3.41 -18.17 12.25
CA LEU A 102 2.37 -18.02 11.23
C LEU A 102 0.97 -18.40 11.76
N SER A 103 0.87 -19.38 12.66
CA SER A 103 -0.39 -19.75 13.31
C SER A 103 -1.04 -18.59 14.06
N ASP A 104 -0.26 -17.76 14.77
CA ASP A 104 -0.81 -16.57 15.45
C ASP A 104 -1.38 -15.56 14.43
N ILE A 105 -0.75 -15.41 13.27
CA ILE A 105 -1.24 -14.53 12.20
C ILE A 105 -2.55 -15.06 11.61
N LEU A 106 -2.63 -16.37 11.38
CA LEU A 106 -3.85 -17.02 10.90
C LEU A 106 -5.00 -16.86 11.91
N ASP A 107 -4.73 -17.02 13.21
CA ASP A 107 -5.71 -16.79 14.27
C ASP A 107 -6.22 -15.34 14.30
N LEU A 108 -5.33 -14.36 14.09
CA LEU A 108 -5.72 -12.95 13.97
C LEU A 108 -6.56 -12.70 12.72
N ARG A 109 -6.25 -13.40 11.62
CA ARG A 109 -7.02 -13.31 10.38
C ARG A 109 -8.42 -13.87 10.52
N ASP A 110 -8.56 -15.01 11.17
CA ASP A 110 -9.86 -15.64 11.44
C ASP A 110 -10.73 -14.75 12.35
N LYS A 111 -10.09 -14.00 13.26
CA LYS A 111 -10.74 -12.98 14.10
C LYS A 111 -10.99 -11.64 13.38
N GLY A 112 -10.58 -11.50 12.12
CA GLY A 112 -10.71 -10.26 11.35
C GLY A 112 -9.82 -9.12 11.81
N LYS A 113 -8.83 -9.39 12.67
CA LYS A 113 -7.87 -8.40 13.18
C LYS A 113 -6.71 -8.12 12.22
N ILE A 114 -6.43 -9.09 11.35
CA ILE A 114 -5.54 -8.95 10.20
C ILE A 114 -6.31 -9.39 8.96
N TRP A 115 -6.27 -8.61 7.90
CA TRP A 115 -7.06 -8.87 6.70
C TRP A 115 -6.37 -8.37 5.43
N THR A 116 -5.37 -7.49 5.54
CA THR A 116 -4.56 -7.03 4.41
C THR A 116 -3.37 -7.95 4.14
N PHE A 117 -2.84 -8.62 5.17
CA PHE A 117 -1.75 -9.58 5.05
C PHE A 117 -2.24 -10.95 4.56
N ASP A 118 -2.25 -11.14 3.24
CA ASP A 118 -2.61 -12.41 2.59
C ASP A 118 -1.40 -13.14 2.02
N LEU A 119 -1.11 -14.33 2.57
CA LEU A 119 -0.02 -15.18 2.12
C LEU A 119 -0.15 -15.66 0.67
N GLY A 120 -1.38 -15.77 0.14
CA GLY A 120 -1.63 -16.22 -1.24
C GLY A 120 -1.05 -15.27 -2.30
N THR A 121 -0.88 -14.00 -1.95
CA THR A 121 -0.38 -12.95 -2.87
C THR A 121 1.15 -12.90 -2.98
N PHE A 122 1.89 -13.57 -2.09
CA PHE A 122 3.37 -13.63 -2.09
C PHE A 122 4.00 -14.41 -3.25
N THR A 123 3.19 -14.88 -4.19
CA THR A 123 3.65 -15.49 -5.45
C THR A 123 4.11 -14.45 -6.46
N LYS A 124 3.66 -13.19 -6.36
CA LYS A 124 3.96 -12.12 -7.34
C LYS A 124 4.56 -10.85 -6.74
N LYS A 125 4.29 -10.56 -5.46
CA LYS A 125 4.77 -9.34 -4.77
C LYS A 125 5.58 -9.72 -3.55
N SER A 126 6.53 -8.86 -3.20
CA SER A 126 7.45 -9.06 -2.06
C SER A 126 7.22 -8.07 -0.93
N HIS A 127 6.23 -7.19 -1.08
CA HIS A 127 5.84 -6.15 -0.13
C HIS A 127 4.32 -6.17 0.07
N GLN A 128 3.89 -6.00 1.31
CA GLN A 128 2.49 -5.77 1.66
C GLN A 128 2.37 -4.61 2.65
N PRO A 129 1.65 -3.53 2.30
CA PRO A 129 1.25 -2.53 3.28
C PRO A 129 0.14 -3.08 4.18
N ILE A 130 0.14 -2.68 5.45
CA ILE A 130 -0.89 -3.04 6.44
C ILE A 130 -1.41 -1.77 7.12
N THR A 131 -2.60 -1.84 7.70
CA THR A 131 -3.15 -0.72 8.47
C THR A 131 -2.41 -0.51 9.79
N THR A 132 -2.55 0.69 10.36
CA THR A 132 -2.00 0.98 11.68
C THR A 132 -2.57 0.05 12.76
N GLU A 133 -3.85 -0.31 12.71
CA GLU A 133 -4.45 -1.24 13.67
C GLU A 133 -3.89 -2.67 13.55
N GLU A 134 -3.66 -3.14 12.33
CA GLU A 134 -2.99 -4.43 12.10
C GLU A 134 -1.56 -4.43 12.63
N SER A 135 -0.82 -3.32 12.42
CA SER A 135 0.52 -3.17 12.96
C SER A 135 0.54 -3.25 14.49
N LYS A 136 -0.43 -2.66 15.19
CA LYS A 136 -0.54 -2.71 16.66
C LYS A 136 -0.69 -4.15 17.14
N GLU A 137 -1.44 -4.99 16.43
CA GLU A 137 -1.57 -6.42 16.76
C GLU A 137 -0.26 -7.18 16.53
N LEU A 138 0.49 -6.89 15.46
CA LEU A 138 1.82 -7.49 15.25
C LEU A 138 2.80 -7.08 16.36
N ILE A 139 2.84 -5.79 16.69
CA ILE A 139 3.67 -5.26 17.76
C ILE A 139 3.31 -5.94 19.09
N ARG A 140 2.01 -6.07 19.41
CA ARG A 140 1.54 -6.78 20.61
C ARG A 140 2.09 -8.21 20.67
N LEU A 141 2.05 -8.96 19.58
CA LEU A 141 2.57 -10.33 19.51
C LEU A 141 4.10 -10.39 19.62
N LEU A 142 4.82 -9.44 19.01
CA LEU A 142 6.27 -9.30 19.16
C LEU A 142 6.66 -9.00 20.61
N LEU A 143 5.93 -8.11 21.29
CA LEU A 143 6.14 -7.79 22.70
C LEU A 143 5.87 -9.01 23.59
N ARG A 144 4.79 -9.75 23.33
CA ARG A 144 4.44 -11.02 24.01
C ARG A 144 5.56 -12.06 23.88
N ASN A 145 6.06 -12.26 22.66
CA ASN A 145 7.08 -13.27 22.37
C ASN A 145 8.46 -12.88 22.92
N ASN A 146 8.72 -11.56 23.06
CA ASN A 146 10.00 -11.02 23.51
C ASN A 146 9.80 -10.12 24.75
N PRO A 147 9.52 -10.71 25.93
CA PRO A 147 9.20 -9.93 27.14
C PRO A 147 10.42 -9.20 27.72
N ILE A 148 11.64 -9.68 27.47
CA ILE A 148 12.88 -9.05 27.93
C ILE A 148 13.30 -7.98 26.93
N PHE A 149 13.59 -6.79 27.44
CA PHE A 149 14.11 -5.68 26.65
C PHE A 149 15.59 -5.90 26.33
N TYR A 150 15.92 -5.84 25.04
CA TYR A 150 17.30 -5.80 24.55
C TYR A 150 17.50 -4.57 23.66
N PRO A 151 18.49 -3.70 23.95
CA PRO A 151 18.72 -2.51 23.15
C PRO A 151 19.09 -2.89 21.71
N VAL A 152 18.71 -2.04 20.76
CA VAL A 152 19.07 -2.23 19.35
C VAL A 152 20.59 -2.08 19.16
N GLY A 153 21.15 -2.88 18.25
CA GLY A 153 22.52 -2.70 17.77
C GLY A 153 22.57 -1.77 16.56
N GLN A 154 23.78 -1.33 16.21
CA GLN A 154 24.00 -0.63 14.93
C GLN A 154 23.92 -1.61 13.77
N VAL A 155 23.51 -1.10 12.60
CA VAL A 155 23.63 -1.85 11.33
C VAL A 155 25.13 -2.04 11.05
N PRO A 156 25.61 -3.29 10.87
CA PRO A 156 27.04 -3.56 10.69
C PRO A 156 27.69 -2.83 9.51
N GLU A 157 27.06 -2.88 8.34
CA GLU A 157 27.58 -2.31 7.09
C GLU A 157 26.52 -1.43 6.42
N PRO A 158 26.18 -0.26 6.98
CA PRO A 158 25.03 0.52 6.51
C PRO A 158 25.09 0.84 5.02
N TYR A 159 24.06 0.42 4.27
CA TYR A 159 23.93 0.69 2.86
C TYR A 159 23.65 2.18 2.62
N SER A 160 24.37 2.78 1.67
CA SER A 160 24.14 4.17 1.26
C SER A 160 23.36 4.20 -0.04
N SER A 161 22.23 4.92 -0.04
CA SER A 161 21.47 5.15 -1.27
C SER A 161 22.33 5.91 -2.30
N ASN A 162 22.21 5.51 -3.57
CA ASN A 162 22.81 6.21 -4.71
C ASN A 162 22.03 7.47 -5.12
N GLY A 163 20.90 7.76 -4.47
CA GLY A 163 20.04 8.92 -4.75
C GLY A 163 19.16 8.80 -6.01
N VAL A 164 19.15 7.65 -6.69
CA VAL A 164 18.34 7.45 -7.90
C VAL A 164 16.92 7.07 -7.51
N GLU A 165 15.93 7.86 -7.89
CA GLU A 165 14.52 7.55 -7.61
C GLU A 165 14.05 6.26 -8.30
N LEU A 166 12.96 5.69 -7.78
CA LEU A 166 12.30 4.58 -8.47
C LEU A 166 11.81 5.02 -9.87
N PRO A 167 11.89 4.13 -10.87
CA PRO A 167 11.54 4.45 -12.26
C PRO A 167 10.02 4.47 -12.47
N LEU A 168 9.33 5.43 -11.86
CA LEU A 168 7.92 5.73 -12.09
C LEU A 168 7.76 6.41 -13.46
N LYS A 169 6.95 5.84 -14.37
CA LYS A 169 6.80 6.37 -15.73
C LYS A 169 5.35 6.74 -16.05
N LEU A 170 5.08 8.02 -16.31
CA LEU A 170 3.75 8.51 -16.69
C LEU A 170 3.55 8.58 -18.21
N GLU A 171 4.14 7.64 -18.96
CA GLU A 171 4.00 7.59 -20.40
C GLU A 171 2.53 7.45 -20.84
N THR A 172 2.11 8.31 -21.76
CA THR A 172 0.76 8.28 -22.31
C THR A 172 0.68 7.68 -23.70
N ASP A 173 -0.49 7.15 -24.05
CA ASP A 173 -0.86 6.87 -25.43
C ASP A 173 -1.17 8.17 -26.22
N LYS A 174 -1.68 8.02 -27.46
CA LYS A 174 -2.06 9.16 -28.32
C LYS A 174 -3.25 9.96 -27.79
N LYS A 175 -4.06 9.39 -26.89
CA LYS A 175 -5.22 10.04 -26.26
C LYS A 175 -4.86 10.73 -24.95
N GLY A 176 -3.63 10.56 -24.45
CA GLY A 176 -3.20 11.09 -23.16
C GLY A 176 -3.46 10.13 -21.99
N GLN A 177 -3.82 8.87 -22.25
CA GLN A 177 -4.06 7.85 -21.23
C GLN A 177 -2.74 7.20 -20.82
N ILE A 178 -2.50 7.04 -19.52
CA ILE A 178 -1.31 6.32 -19.02
C ILE A 178 -1.34 4.88 -19.54
N LYS A 179 -0.24 4.41 -20.10
CA LYS A 179 -0.17 3.09 -20.75
C LYS A 179 -0.30 1.92 -19.76
N ILE A 180 0.24 2.07 -18.55
CA ILE A 180 0.37 1.00 -17.57
C ILE A 180 -0.23 1.46 -16.23
N GLU A 181 -1.28 0.77 -15.79
CA GLU A 181 -2.04 1.09 -14.58
C GLU A 181 -1.19 1.08 -13.30
N GLY A 182 -0.18 0.21 -13.22
CA GLY A 182 0.72 0.17 -12.06
C GLY A 182 1.48 1.49 -11.85
N TYR A 183 1.83 2.22 -12.91
CA TYR A 183 2.44 3.56 -12.74
C TYR A 183 1.43 4.62 -12.31
N LEU A 184 0.15 4.52 -12.74
CA LEU A 184 -0.91 5.37 -12.19
C LEU A 184 -1.09 5.11 -10.68
N ASN A 185 -1.11 3.84 -10.27
CA ASN A 185 -1.16 3.46 -8.85
C ASN A 185 0.07 3.98 -8.08
N GLY A 186 1.28 3.82 -8.64
CA GLY A 186 2.51 4.31 -8.03
C GLY A 186 2.56 5.82 -7.86
N TRP A 187 2.02 6.58 -8.81
CA TRP A 187 1.85 8.02 -8.66
C TRP A 187 0.91 8.36 -7.52
N PHE A 188 -0.22 7.66 -7.40
CA PHE A 188 -1.16 7.84 -6.30
C PHE A 188 -0.48 7.55 -4.95
N MET A 189 0.24 6.43 -4.83
CA MET A 189 0.97 6.08 -3.61
C MET A 189 2.00 7.13 -3.23
N ARG A 190 2.78 7.62 -4.20
CA ARG A 190 3.72 8.74 -4.01
C ARG A 190 2.98 9.99 -3.55
N ALA A 191 1.85 10.33 -4.16
CA ALA A 191 1.07 11.52 -3.82
C ALA A 191 0.46 11.43 -2.41
N PHE A 192 -0.03 10.26 -2.00
CA PHE A 192 -0.50 10.01 -0.63
C PHE A 192 0.63 10.13 0.39
N ALA A 193 1.80 9.54 0.12
CA ALA A 193 2.98 9.63 0.98
C ALA A 193 3.52 11.07 1.13
N HIS A 194 3.14 11.98 0.25
CA HIS A 194 3.48 13.41 0.31
C HIS A 194 2.31 14.29 0.83
N GLY A 195 1.17 13.72 1.19
CA GLY A 195 0.02 14.50 1.66
C GLY A 195 -0.72 15.28 0.57
N ARG A 196 -0.36 15.16 -0.72
CA ARG A 196 -0.83 16.04 -1.81
C ARG A 196 -2.32 15.93 -2.11
N LEU A 197 -2.95 14.83 -1.72
CA LEU A 197 -4.33 14.53 -2.06
C LEU A 197 -5.34 14.86 -0.96
N LYS A 198 -4.91 15.47 0.16
CA LYS A 198 -5.79 15.74 1.31
C LYS A 198 -6.93 16.70 0.98
N ASP A 199 -6.67 17.71 0.15
CA ASP A 199 -7.70 18.68 -0.25
C ASP A 199 -8.82 18.07 -1.11
N ILE A 200 -8.51 16.99 -1.83
CA ILE A 200 -9.46 16.32 -2.73
C ILE A 200 -10.12 15.14 -2.02
N ILE A 201 -9.35 14.32 -1.31
CA ILE A 201 -9.81 13.04 -0.76
C ILE A 201 -10.28 13.18 0.70
N GLY A 202 -9.84 14.23 1.39
CA GLY A 202 -10.00 14.42 2.82
C GLY A 202 -8.78 13.98 3.63
N GLU A 203 -8.78 14.24 4.93
CA GLU A 203 -7.72 13.82 5.85
C GLU A 203 -7.66 12.29 5.96
N TYR A 204 -6.71 11.67 5.26
CA TYR A 204 -6.41 10.24 5.35
C TYR A 204 -5.21 10.00 6.28
N HIS A 205 -5.21 8.82 6.88
CA HIS A 205 -4.17 8.34 7.79
C HIS A 205 -3.39 7.17 7.20
N ASP A 206 -4.02 5.99 7.06
CA ASP A 206 -3.42 4.87 6.33
C ASP A 206 -3.78 4.96 4.85
N PHE A 207 -2.85 4.58 3.99
CA PHE A 207 -3.07 4.41 2.55
C PHE A 207 -2.34 3.17 2.06
N LEU A 208 -3.09 2.25 1.46
CA LEU A 208 -2.62 0.94 1.05
C LEU A 208 -3.00 0.73 -0.41
N ASN A 209 -2.10 0.18 -1.21
CA ASN A 209 -2.45 -0.33 -2.53
C ASN A 209 -2.62 -1.84 -2.54
N HIS A 210 -3.32 -2.32 -3.56
CA HIS A 210 -3.48 -3.75 -3.85
C HIS A 210 -4.01 -4.57 -2.66
N VAL A 211 -5.05 -4.06 -2.01
CA VAL A 211 -5.63 -4.67 -0.81
C VAL A 211 -6.52 -5.86 -1.19
N PRO A 212 -6.24 -7.08 -0.70
CA PRO A 212 -7.04 -8.25 -1.04
C PRO A 212 -8.45 -8.18 -0.42
N THR A 213 -9.41 -8.78 -1.11
CA THR A 213 -10.79 -8.92 -0.61
C THR A 213 -11.19 -10.40 -0.55
N SER A 214 -12.23 -10.71 0.22
CA SER A 214 -12.77 -12.08 0.29
C SER A 214 -13.42 -12.56 -1.02
N PHE A 215 -13.51 -11.71 -2.04
CA PHE A 215 -14.04 -12.06 -3.36
C PHE A 215 -12.96 -12.49 -4.35
N ASN A 216 -11.73 -12.74 -3.88
CA ASN A 216 -10.57 -13.03 -4.72
C ASN A 216 -10.29 -11.92 -5.76
N THR A 217 -10.66 -10.69 -5.41
CA THR A 217 -10.34 -9.47 -6.14
C THR A 217 -9.53 -8.54 -5.24
N VAL A 218 -8.85 -7.58 -5.86
CA VAL A 218 -7.89 -6.70 -5.19
C VAL A 218 -8.33 -5.26 -5.38
N MET A 219 -8.53 -4.52 -4.28
CA MET A 219 -8.80 -3.07 -4.33
C MET A 219 -7.53 -2.33 -4.71
N ASP A 220 -7.61 -1.39 -5.65
CA ASP A 220 -6.43 -0.64 -6.10
C ASP A 220 -5.86 0.24 -5.00
N VAL A 221 -6.73 0.97 -4.29
CA VAL A 221 -6.36 1.78 -3.12
C VAL A 221 -7.42 1.67 -2.02
N PHE A 222 -6.94 1.59 -0.79
CA PHE A 222 -7.74 1.68 0.43
C PHE A 222 -7.14 2.71 1.38
N LEU A 223 -8.00 3.51 2.00
CA LEU A 223 -7.62 4.56 2.94
C LEU A 223 -8.41 4.43 4.25
N THR A 224 -7.76 4.75 5.37
CA THR A 224 -8.43 5.06 6.64
C THR A 224 -8.41 6.57 6.88
N HIS A 225 -9.45 7.09 7.53
CA HIS A 225 -9.54 8.48 7.94
C HIS A 225 -9.65 8.55 9.45
N ILE A 226 -8.61 9.13 10.06
CA ILE A 226 -8.45 9.21 11.51
C ILE A 226 -8.23 10.67 11.89
N THR A 227 -8.97 11.14 12.88
CA THR A 227 -8.77 12.46 13.49
C THR A 227 -8.42 12.26 14.96
N THR A 228 -7.33 12.88 15.42
CA THR A 228 -6.95 12.86 16.84
C THR A 228 -7.73 13.92 17.61
N VAL A 229 -8.53 13.49 18.58
CA VAL A 229 -9.31 14.36 19.49
C VAL A 229 -8.81 14.08 20.91
N ASP A 230 -8.25 15.09 21.59
CA ASP A 230 -7.73 14.99 22.96
C ASP A 230 -6.78 13.78 23.18
N SER A 231 -5.85 13.57 22.24
CA SER A 231 -4.90 12.43 22.23
C SER A 231 -5.52 11.05 21.95
N VAL A 232 -6.78 11.00 21.54
CA VAL A 232 -7.46 9.78 21.11
C VAL A 232 -7.65 9.81 19.60
N ASP A 233 -7.12 8.80 18.92
CA ASP A 233 -7.30 8.62 17.49
C ASP A 233 -8.68 8.06 17.19
N ILE A 234 -9.51 8.83 16.49
CA ILE A 234 -10.88 8.47 16.12
C ILE A 234 -10.93 8.11 14.65
N LEU A 235 -11.08 6.82 14.35
CA LEU A 235 -11.41 6.32 13.02
C LEU A 235 -12.86 6.66 12.69
N HIS A 236 -13.07 7.44 11.63
CA HIS A 236 -14.41 7.93 11.28
C HIS A 236 -14.83 7.66 9.84
N LYS A 237 -13.91 7.25 8.96
CA LYS A 237 -14.23 6.90 7.57
C LYS A 237 -13.20 5.95 6.96
N PHE A 238 -13.65 5.20 5.96
CA PHE A 238 -12.86 4.41 5.04
C PHE A 238 -13.10 4.90 3.62
N THR A 239 -12.07 4.86 2.78
CA THR A 239 -12.24 5.14 1.36
C THR A 239 -11.64 4.01 0.53
N CYS A 240 -12.41 3.49 -0.43
CA CYS A 240 -11.89 2.64 -1.49
C CYS A 240 -11.83 3.41 -2.81
N VAL A 241 -10.78 3.15 -3.59
CA VAL A 241 -10.58 3.74 -4.91
C VAL A 241 -10.32 2.64 -5.92
N GLU A 242 -11.00 2.72 -7.05
CA GLU A 242 -10.72 1.93 -8.24
C GLU A 242 -10.10 2.87 -9.30
N LEU A 243 -8.95 2.47 -9.84
CA LEU A 243 -8.18 3.24 -10.80
C LEU A 243 -8.35 2.66 -12.20
N LYS A 244 -8.57 3.51 -13.20
CA LYS A 244 -8.57 3.12 -14.61
C LYS A 244 -7.72 4.06 -15.43
N THR A 245 -6.88 3.51 -16.29
CA THR A 245 -6.08 4.30 -17.23
C THR A 245 -6.93 4.93 -18.33
N GLY A 246 -8.06 4.32 -18.70
CA GLY A 246 -8.89 4.76 -19.82
C GLY A 246 -10.28 5.24 -19.42
N LEU A 247 -11.27 4.78 -20.18
CA LEU A 247 -12.68 5.01 -19.93
C LEU A 247 -13.18 4.09 -18.80
N CYS A 248 -13.77 4.67 -17.76
CA CYS A 248 -14.49 3.93 -16.74
C CYS A 248 -15.86 3.48 -17.26
N THR A 249 -16.17 2.21 -17.07
CA THR A 249 -17.36 1.52 -17.59
C THR A 249 -18.29 1.08 -16.47
N GLU A 250 -19.45 0.53 -16.83
CA GLU A 250 -20.39 -0.10 -15.88
C GLU A 250 -19.75 -1.27 -15.10
N GLY A 251 -18.75 -1.95 -15.69
CA GLY A 251 -18.03 -3.04 -15.01
C GLY A 251 -17.24 -2.53 -13.81
N ASP A 252 -16.52 -1.42 -13.99
CA ASP A 252 -15.72 -0.77 -12.95
C ASP A 252 -16.61 -0.19 -11.84
N LEU A 253 -17.75 0.39 -12.24
CA LEU A 253 -18.78 0.86 -11.30
C LEU A 253 -19.33 -0.30 -10.45
N ASN A 254 -19.64 -1.45 -11.05
CA ASN A 254 -20.09 -2.63 -10.31
C ASN A 254 -19.01 -3.14 -9.35
N GLN A 255 -17.73 -3.03 -9.73
CA GLN A 255 -16.61 -3.44 -8.90
C GLN A 255 -16.45 -2.54 -7.68
N ILE A 256 -16.47 -1.20 -7.84
CA ILE A 256 -16.35 -0.29 -6.69
C ILE A 256 -17.55 -0.41 -5.73
N VAL A 257 -18.77 -0.63 -6.25
CA VAL A 257 -19.96 -0.87 -5.41
C VAL A 257 -19.83 -2.20 -4.64
N LYS A 258 -19.21 -3.23 -5.22
CA LYS A 258 -18.90 -4.48 -4.49
C LYS A 258 -17.89 -4.24 -3.37
N TYR A 259 -16.86 -3.44 -3.60
CA TYR A 259 -15.88 -3.08 -2.56
C TYR A 259 -16.50 -2.27 -1.44
N GLU A 260 -17.34 -1.29 -1.78
CA GLU A 260 -18.08 -0.52 -0.80
C GLU A 260 -18.91 -1.44 0.11
N ASN A 261 -19.73 -2.31 -0.48
CA ASN A 261 -20.53 -3.29 0.26
C ASN A 261 -19.67 -4.26 1.11
N TRP A 262 -18.50 -4.65 0.59
CA TRP A 262 -17.57 -5.48 1.33
C TRP A 262 -17.05 -4.78 2.58
N LEU A 263 -16.58 -3.54 2.44
CA LEU A 263 -16.08 -2.72 3.54
C LEU A 263 -17.15 -2.49 4.60
N VAL A 264 -18.38 -2.15 4.18
CA VAL A 264 -19.52 -1.96 5.08
C VAL A 264 -19.72 -3.19 5.96
N ARG A 265 -19.75 -4.38 5.35
CA ARG A 265 -20.00 -5.64 6.07
C ARG A 265 -18.81 -6.11 6.89
N LYS A 266 -17.60 -5.95 6.38
CA LYS A 266 -16.39 -6.58 6.94
C LYS A 266 -15.70 -5.70 7.98
N ILE A 267 -15.70 -4.39 7.79
CA ILE A 267 -14.83 -3.46 8.53
C ILE A 267 -15.62 -2.34 9.20
N ALA A 268 -16.66 -1.82 8.56
CA ALA A 268 -17.45 -0.70 9.11
C ALA A 268 -18.65 -1.15 9.96
N SER A 269 -18.70 -2.42 10.39
CA SER A 269 -19.77 -2.95 11.27
C SER A 269 -21.21 -2.67 10.79
N GLY A 270 -21.41 -2.60 9.47
CA GLY A 270 -22.70 -2.31 8.85
C GLY A 270 -23.00 -0.83 8.60
N ASP A 271 -22.14 0.10 9.05
CA ASP A 271 -22.30 1.53 8.81
C ASP A 271 -21.90 1.88 7.37
N SER A 272 -22.88 2.21 6.54
CA SER A 272 -22.67 2.59 5.14
C SER A 272 -22.04 3.98 4.99
N GLU A 273 -22.27 4.88 5.94
CA GLU A 273 -21.82 6.28 5.88
C GLU A 273 -20.33 6.41 6.22
N MET A 274 -19.79 5.42 6.93
CA MET A 274 -18.37 5.28 7.14
C MET A 274 -17.59 4.91 5.87
N VAL A 275 -18.24 4.54 4.76
CA VAL A 275 -17.54 4.07 3.55
C VAL A 275 -17.79 4.98 2.36
N GLN A 276 -16.71 5.61 1.89
CA GLN A 276 -16.66 6.40 0.67
C GLN A 276 -16.07 5.58 -0.49
N SER A 277 -16.75 5.59 -1.63
CA SER A 277 -16.29 4.96 -2.86
C SER A 277 -15.86 6.02 -3.87
N MET A 278 -14.74 5.77 -4.55
CA MET A 278 -14.21 6.68 -5.58
C MET A 278 -13.78 5.90 -6.83
N LEU A 279 -14.07 6.46 -7.99
CA LEU A 279 -13.54 6.02 -9.28
C LEU A 279 -12.62 7.10 -9.84
N VAL A 280 -11.42 6.72 -10.24
CA VAL A 280 -10.49 7.61 -10.94
C VAL A 280 -10.25 7.08 -12.33
N ALA A 281 -10.49 7.90 -13.35
CA ALA A 281 -10.34 7.49 -14.74
C ALA A 281 -9.91 8.63 -15.65
N PHE A 282 -9.53 8.32 -16.89
CA PHE A 282 -9.32 9.36 -17.89
C PHE A 282 -10.67 9.96 -18.32
N ASP A 283 -11.69 9.13 -18.46
CA ASP A 283 -13.06 9.58 -18.71
C ASP A 283 -14.09 8.59 -18.18
N PHE A 284 -15.37 8.96 -18.20
CA PHE A 284 -16.48 8.14 -17.71
C PHE A 284 -17.54 7.93 -18.79
N GLN A 285 -18.05 6.70 -18.89
CA GLN A 285 -19.17 6.39 -19.77
C GLN A 285 -20.46 7.05 -19.24
N ASP A 286 -21.35 7.50 -20.13
CA ASP A 286 -22.60 8.19 -19.77
C ASP A 286 -23.45 7.41 -18.76
N LYS A 287 -23.51 6.09 -18.89
CA LYS A 287 -24.25 5.22 -17.95
C LYS A 287 -23.68 5.24 -16.54
N VAL A 288 -22.37 5.40 -16.38
CA VAL A 288 -21.73 5.55 -15.07
C VAL A 288 -22.20 6.88 -14.45
N LEU A 289 -22.18 7.96 -15.22
CA LEU A 289 -22.66 9.28 -14.79
C LEU A 289 -24.15 9.23 -14.40
N GLU A 290 -24.97 8.61 -15.23
CA GLU A 290 -26.40 8.44 -14.99
C GLU A 290 -26.68 7.65 -13.71
N TYR A 291 -25.96 6.55 -13.49
CA TYR A 291 -26.09 5.76 -12.26
C TYR A 291 -25.72 6.58 -11.02
N VAL A 292 -24.58 7.28 -11.04
CA VAL A 292 -24.12 8.09 -9.90
C VAL A 292 -25.14 9.16 -9.53
N ARG A 293 -25.76 9.83 -10.53
CA ARG A 293 -26.86 10.79 -10.32
C ARG A 293 -28.08 10.14 -9.67
N LYS A 294 -28.53 9.01 -10.23
CA LYS A 294 -29.69 8.28 -9.70
C LYS A 294 -29.46 7.79 -8.28
N ARG A 295 -28.28 7.23 -8.00
CA ARG A 295 -27.90 6.74 -6.69
C ARG A 295 -27.93 7.86 -5.65
N LYS A 296 -27.37 9.03 -5.97
CA LYS A 296 -27.41 10.21 -5.10
C LYS A 296 -28.85 10.67 -4.79
N LEU A 297 -29.75 10.60 -5.76
CA LEU A 297 -31.15 10.98 -5.58
C LEU A 297 -31.96 9.96 -4.77
N ILE A 298 -31.69 8.66 -4.92
CA ILE A 298 -32.50 7.57 -4.36
C ILE A 298 -31.96 7.11 -3.00
N GLU A 299 -30.65 6.98 -2.88
CA GLU A 299 -29.96 6.41 -1.71
C GLU A 299 -29.28 7.48 -0.84
N GLU A 300 -29.33 8.75 -1.24
CA GLU A 300 -28.56 9.86 -0.64
C GLU A 300 -27.04 9.58 -0.56
N LYS A 301 -26.58 8.61 -1.36
CA LYS A 301 -25.20 8.12 -1.42
C LYS A 301 -24.65 8.21 -2.83
N THR A 302 -23.36 8.43 -2.96
CA THR A 302 -22.71 8.64 -4.26
C THR A 302 -21.40 7.87 -4.38
N VAL A 303 -20.93 7.72 -5.61
CA VAL A 303 -19.56 7.30 -5.92
C VAL A 303 -18.87 8.54 -6.46
N ARG A 304 -17.79 9.01 -5.82
CA ARG A 304 -17.07 10.18 -6.30
C ARG A 304 -16.31 9.84 -7.58
N LEU A 305 -16.37 10.71 -8.57
CA LEU A 305 -15.76 10.50 -9.87
C LEU A 305 -14.66 11.54 -10.07
N LEU A 306 -13.41 11.09 -10.23
CA LEU A 306 -12.27 11.97 -10.49
C LEU A 306 -11.69 11.68 -11.88
N LYS A 307 -11.54 12.72 -12.71
CA LYS A 307 -10.77 12.63 -13.96
C LYS A 307 -9.31 12.95 -13.69
N TYR A 308 -8.41 12.11 -14.18
CA TYR A 308 -6.97 12.38 -14.14
C TYR A 308 -6.47 12.91 -15.48
N ARG A 309 -5.50 13.82 -15.47
CA ARG A 309 -4.76 14.28 -16.67
C ARG A 309 -3.27 14.33 -16.34
N VAL A 310 -2.43 13.87 -17.27
CA VAL A 310 -0.97 13.95 -17.14
C VAL A 310 -0.47 15.32 -17.61
N ILE A 311 0.32 15.99 -16.78
CA ILE A 311 1.07 17.19 -17.12
C ILE A 311 2.49 16.77 -17.45
N LYS A 312 2.78 16.61 -18.75
CA LYS A 312 4.04 16.02 -19.23
C LYS A 312 5.26 16.83 -18.83
N GLU A 313 5.13 18.14 -18.77
CA GLU A 313 6.22 19.07 -18.44
C GLU A 313 6.67 18.93 -16.98
N GLN A 314 5.79 18.41 -16.11
CA GLN A 314 6.02 18.27 -14.67
C GLN A 314 6.18 16.81 -14.24
N ASP A 315 6.00 15.86 -15.17
CA ASP A 315 5.87 14.43 -14.87
C ASP A 315 4.89 14.17 -13.72
N ASP A 316 3.73 14.84 -13.78
CA ASP A 316 2.74 14.84 -12.70
C ASP A 316 1.31 14.60 -13.21
N ILE A 317 0.38 14.35 -12.28
CA ILE A 317 -1.05 14.17 -12.57
C ILE A 317 -1.86 15.24 -11.84
N VAL A 318 -2.83 15.82 -12.55
CA VAL A 318 -3.89 16.62 -11.94
C VAL A 318 -5.21 15.88 -11.94
N LEU A 319 -5.98 16.10 -10.88
CA LEU A 319 -7.30 15.49 -10.68
C LEU A 319 -8.37 16.58 -10.71
N ALA A 320 -9.49 16.27 -11.35
CA ALA A 320 -10.68 17.11 -11.35
C ALA A 320 -11.91 16.27 -11.00
N GLU A 321 -12.70 16.70 -10.03
CA GLU A 321 -13.95 16.05 -9.67
C GLU A 321 -15.02 16.31 -10.74
N VAL A 322 -15.78 15.27 -11.09
CA VAL A 322 -16.88 15.37 -12.04
C VAL A 322 -18.16 15.66 -11.28
N GLU A 323 -18.71 16.86 -11.48
CA GLU A 323 -20.01 17.21 -10.93
C GLU A 323 -21.12 16.42 -11.65
N CYS A 324 -21.78 15.55 -10.87
CA CYS A 324 -22.87 14.70 -11.33
C CYS A 324 -24.20 15.16 -10.73
#